data_AF-A0A920FDX0-F1
#
_entry.id   AF-A0A920FDX0-F1
#
_cell.length_a   1.000
_cell.length_b   1.000
_cell.length_c   1.000
_cell.angle_alpha   90.00
_cell.angle_beta   90.00
_cell.angle_gamma   90.00
#
_symmetry.space_group_name_H-M   'P 1'
#
loop_
_entity.id
_entity.type
_entity.pdbx_description
1 polymer ?
#
loop_
_entity_poly.entity_id
_entity_poly.type
_entity_poly.pdbx_seq_one_letter_code
_entity_poly.pdbx_strand_id
1 'polypeptide(L)'
;MGKIGFKTNLEAVNPLNPKQKVPVYFANFVLMDYGFGAVFGCPAHDQRDFDFAKKYNLEIKTVVRPLDKDEKFEVSDEAYPGPGILINSDFLNGLKAPENSISETIKILEKKKLGKKQINFRLKDWGVSRQRYWGCPIPIAYDKDGKAHPIPKSMLPVELPENIDLNVKGNPLDSQNNWREINLDGKKLFRETDTLDTFVCSSWYYLRFCSPPQKVNMDLKRKILIIGCL
;
A
#
# COMPACT_ATOMS: atom_id res chain seq x y z
N MET A 1 8.97 11.84 -15.77
CA MET A 1 10.16 11.77 -14.89
C MET A 1 10.92 10.50 -15.25
N GLY A 2 12.19 10.58 -15.65
CA GLY A 2 12.94 9.38 -16.08
C GLY A 2 13.22 8.40 -14.93
N LYS A 3 13.58 7.16 -15.27
CA LYS A 3 14.10 6.18 -14.28
C LYS A 3 15.41 6.70 -13.70
N ILE A 4 15.50 6.88 -12.39
CA ILE A 4 16.72 7.36 -11.72
C ILE A 4 17.14 6.29 -10.72
N GLY A 5 18.41 5.92 -10.76
CA GLY A 5 19.01 5.11 -9.73
C GLY A 5 20.48 5.41 -9.47
N PHE A 6 20.92 4.98 -8.30
CA PHE A 6 22.26 5.18 -7.76
C PHE A 6 22.86 3.82 -7.43
N LYS A 7 24.00 3.52 -8.04
CA LYS A 7 24.73 2.28 -7.78
C LYS A 7 25.28 2.32 -6.36
N THR A 8 25.13 1.22 -5.62
CA THR A 8 25.74 1.04 -4.31
C THR A 8 27.07 0.30 -4.44
N ASN A 9 27.84 0.21 -3.34
CA ASN A 9 29.03 -0.63 -3.27
C ASN A 9 28.70 -2.10 -2.92
N LEU A 10 27.41 -2.47 -2.92
CA LEU A 10 26.95 -3.81 -2.56
C LEU A 10 26.67 -4.64 -3.82
N GLU A 11 26.89 -5.94 -3.69
CA GLU A 11 26.51 -6.95 -4.65
C GLU A 11 25.62 -7.99 -3.98
N ALA A 12 24.59 -8.44 -4.68
CA ALA A 12 23.75 -9.56 -4.25
C ALA A 12 24.17 -10.82 -5.01
N VAL A 13 24.17 -11.96 -4.30
CA VAL A 13 24.47 -13.27 -4.89
C VAL A 13 23.15 -13.93 -5.30
N ASN A 14 23.07 -14.46 -6.53
CA ASN A 14 21.90 -15.21 -6.96
C ASN A 14 21.79 -16.52 -6.14
N PRO A 15 20.70 -16.73 -5.39
CA PRO A 15 20.55 -17.90 -4.51
C PRO A 15 20.51 -19.24 -5.25
N LEU A 16 20.14 -19.24 -6.53
CA LEU A 16 20.11 -20.44 -7.38
C LEU A 16 21.43 -20.68 -8.12
N ASN A 17 22.25 -19.63 -8.30
CA ASN A 17 23.57 -19.70 -8.91
C ASN A 17 24.58 -18.81 -8.16
N PRO A 18 25.29 -19.34 -7.14
CA PRO A 18 26.21 -18.56 -6.31
C PRO A 18 27.39 -17.90 -7.05
N LYS A 19 27.68 -18.33 -8.30
CA LYS A 19 28.71 -17.70 -9.14
C LYS A 19 28.23 -16.41 -9.77
N GLN A 20 26.91 -16.19 -9.86
CA GLN A 20 26.32 -14.99 -10.42
C GLN A 20 26.11 -13.96 -9.31
N LYS A 21 26.73 -12.79 -9.50
CA LYS A 21 26.53 -11.62 -8.66
C LYS A 21 25.84 -10.53 -9.47
N VAL A 22 24.99 -9.75 -8.81
CA VAL A 22 24.28 -8.63 -9.42
C VAL A 22 24.50 -7.36 -8.60
N PRO A 23 24.69 -6.20 -9.24
CA PRO A 23 24.88 -4.94 -8.53
C PRO A 23 23.58 -4.49 -7.86
N VAL A 24 23.69 -3.89 -6.68
CA VAL A 24 22.54 -3.33 -5.95
C VAL A 24 22.42 -1.83 -6.24
N TYR A 25 21.20 -1.38 -6.58
CA TYR A 25 20.88 0.01 -6.86
C TYR A 25 19.77 0.51 -5.94
N PHE A 26 19.84 1.79 -5.56
CA PHE A 26 18.66 2.53 -5.14
C PHE A 26 17.97 3.08 -6.38
N ALA A 27 16.67 2.87 -6.53
CA ALA A 27 15.92 3.30 -7.70
C ALA A 27 14.57 3.94 -7.32
N ASN A 28 14.20 5.02 -8.00
CA ASN A 28 13.02 5.82 -7.69
C ASN A 28 11.67 5.14 -7.96
N PHE A 29 11.66 4.01 -8.65
CA PHE A 29 10.45 3.26 -8.98
C PHE A 29 10.23 2.02 -8.10
N VAL A 30 11.13 1.77 -7.14
CA VAL A 30 10.97 0.74 -6.12
C VAL A 30 10.34 1.40 -4.89
N LEU A 31 9.13 0.98 -4.53
CA LEU A 31 8.37 1.57 -3.43
C LEU A 31 8.69 0.84 -2.12
N MET A 32 9.13 1.57 -1.10
CA MET A 32 9.42 0.99 0.23
C MET A 32 8.20 0.33 0.87
N ASP A 33 7.01 0.90 0.67
CA ASP A 33 5.76 0.40 1.24
C ASP A 33 5.14 -0.75 0.42
N TYR A 34 5.87 -1.33 -0.52
CA TYR A 34 5.39 -2.44 -1.34
C TYR A 34 6.34 -3.64 -1.26
N GLY A 35 5.79 -4.79 -0.83
CA GLY A 35 6.59 -5.99 -0.57
C GLY A 35 7.59 -5.76 0.56
N PHE A 36 8.86 -6.06 0.31
CA PHE A 36 9.96 -5.83 1.26
C PHE A 36 10.78 -4.56 0.94
N GLY A 37 10.28 -3.68 0.08
CA GLY A 37 11.02 -2.50 -0.38
C GLY A 37 12.21 -2.82 -1.28
N ALA A 38 12.33 -4.07 -1.73
CA ALA A 38 13.37 -4.55 -2.65
C ALA A 38 12.75 -5.47 -3.70
N VAL A 39 13.24 -5.38 -4.93
CA VAL A 39 12.83 -6.22 -6.07
C VAL A 39 14.08 -6.74 -6.77
N PHE A 40 14.03 -7.99 -7.25
CA PHE A 40 15.05 -8.48 -8.18
C PHE A 40 14.69 -8.00 -9.58
N GLY A 41 15.66 -7.46 -10.31
CA GLY A 41 15.44 -6.97 -11.67
C GLY A 41 15.38 -8.12 -12.67
N CYS A 42 14.37 -8.11 -13.55
CA CYS A 42 14.28 -9.01 -14.70
C CYS A 42 14.16 -8.20 -16.01
N PRO A 43 15.25 -7.56 -16.47
CA PRO A 43 15.18 -6.63 -17.60
C PRO A 43 14.59 -7.24 -18.86
N ALA A 44 14.85 -8.51 -19.16
CA ALA A 44 14.32 -9.12 -20.37
C ALA A 44 12.79 -9.32 -20.36
N HIS A 45 12.14 -9.25 -19.19
CA HIS A 45 10.73 -9.64 -19.01
C HIS A 45 9.88 -8.62 -18.22
N ASP A 46 10.47 -7.54 -17.69
CA ASP A 46 9.76 -6.37 -17.14
C ASP A 46 10.26 -5.10 -17.83
N GLN A 47 9.35 -4.35 -18.46
CA GLN A 47 9.70 -3.15 -19.23
C GLN A 47 10.37 -2.07 -18.38
N ARG A 48 9.98 -1.92 -17.10
CA ARG A 48 10.56 -0.91 -16.20
C ARG A 48 12.01 -1.25 -15.89
N ASP A 49 12.32 -2.53 -15.72
CA ASP A 49 13.67 -3.02 -15.49
C ASP A 49 14.49 -2.97 -16.77
N PHE A 50 13.88 -3.22 -17.93
CA PHE A 50 14.50 -3.08 -19.24
C PHE A 50 14.99 -1.65 -19.51
N ASP A 51 14.10 -0.67 -19.32
CA ASP A 51 14.43 0.74 -19.50
C ASP A 51 15.56 1.17 -18.55
N PHE A 52 15.54 0.66 -17.31
CA PHE A 52 16.59 0.91 -16.33
C PHE A 52 17.91 0.26 -16.75
N ALA A 53 17.89 -1.01 -17.14
CA ALA A 53 19.07 -1.75 -17.58
C ALA A 53 19.71 -1.12 -18.81
N LYS A 54 18.92 -0.72 -19.82
CA LYS A 54 19.42 0.03 -20.99
C LYS A 54 20.07 1.34 -20.56
N LYS A 55 19.42 2.11 -19.68
CA LYS A 55 19.95 3.41 -19.23
C LYS A 55 21.27 3.29 -18.47
N TYR A 56 21.43 2.24 -17.67
CA TYR A 56 22.60 2.03 -16.82
C TYR A 56 23.59 0.99 -17.37
N ASN A 57 23.41 0.59 -18.65
CA ASN A 57 24.22 -0.41 -19.34
C ASN A 57 24.41 -1.71 -18.53
N LEU A 58 23.30 -2.22 -17.97
CA LEU A 58 23.27 -3.47 -17.23
C LEU A 58 22.99 -4.65 -18.16
N GLU A 59 23.44 -5.83 -17.76
CA GLU A 59 23.19 -7.06 -18.49
C GLU A 59 21.68 -7.33 -18.63
N ILE A 60 21.24 -7.61 -19.86
CA ILE A 60 19.87 -8.04 -20.18
C ILE A 60 19.96 -9.49 -20.62
N LYS A 61 19.58 -10.42 -19.74
CA LYS A 61 19.60 -11.85 -20.01
C LYS A 61 18.18 -12.36 -20.27
N THR A 62 17.93 -12.81 -21.50
CA THR A 62 16.65 -13.44 -21.85
C THR A 62 16.58 -14.86 -21.27
N VAL A 63 15.53 -15.11 -20.49
CA VAL A 63 15.28 -16.41 -19.86
C VAL A 63 13.95 -17.04 -20.26
N VAL A 64 13.08 -16.31 -20.95
CA VAL A 64 11.84 -16.84 -21.56
C VAL A 64 11.83 -16.52 -23.04
N ARG A 65 11.58 -17.54 -23.87
CA ARG A 65 11.31 -17.37 -25.30
C ARG A 65 9.83 -17.58 -25.62
N PRO A 66 9.27 -16.84 -26.59
CA PRO A 66 7.97 -17.17 -27.18
C PRO A 66 7.94 -18.60 -27.76
N LEU A 67 6.74 -19.18 -27.88
CA LEU A 67 6.57 -20.56 -28.37
C LEU A 67 7.02 -20.74 -29.83
N ASP A 68 6.93 -19.69 -30.63
CA ASP A 68 7.29 -19.64 -32.06
C ASP A 68 8.76 -19.27 -32.31
N LYS A 69 9.56 -19.07 -31.24
CA LYS A 69 10.98 -18.72 -31.32
C LYS A 69 11.87 -19.86 -30.86
N ASP A 70 13.12 -19.87 -31.32
CA ASP A 70 14.13 -20.86 -30.93
C ASP A 70 14.86 -20.47 -29.63
N GLU A 71 15.78 -21.34 -29.18
CA GLU A 71 16.55 -21.15 -27.96
C GLU A 71 17.53 -19.97 -27.98
N LYS A 72 17.78 -19.36 -29.15
CA LYS A 72 18.65 -18.19 -29.32
C LYS A 72 17.89 -16.86 -29.25
N PHE A 73 16.61 -16.90 -28.89
CA PHE A 73 15.80 -15.70 -28.74
C PHE A 73 16.40 -14.74 -27.70
N GLU A 74 16.61 -13.49 -28.11
CA GLU A 74 17.05 -12.39 -27.26
C GLU A 74 16.11 -11.20 -27.46
N VAL A 75 15.90 -10.42 -26.41
CA VAL A 75 15.11 -9.19 -26.50
C VAL A 75 16.01 -8.04 -26.94
N SER A 76 15.55 -7.22 -27.88
CA SER A 76 16.32 -6.09 -28.44
C SER A 76 15.75 -4.74 -28.02
N ASP A 77 14.48 -4.49 -28.36
CA ASP A 77 13.88 -3.17 -28.34
C ASP A 77 13.01 -2.93 -27.12
N GLU A 78 12.29 -3.97 -26.69
CA GLU A 78 11.40 -3.99 -25.53
C GLU A 78 11.52 -5.30 -24.75
N ALA A 79 11.07 -5.31 -23.50
CA ALA A 79 10.98 -6.53 -22.71
C ALA A 79 9.90 -7.47 -23.28
N TYR A 80 10.07 -8.78 -23.10
CA TYR A 80 9.05 -9.78 -23.42
C TYR A 80 8.33 -10.23 -22.14
N PRO A 81 7.14 -9.68 -21.81
CA PRO A 81 6.38 -10.07 -20.62
C PRO A 81 5.46 -11.28 -20.85
N GLY A 82 5.42 -11.81 -22.07
CA GLY A 82 4.50 -12.86 -22.47
C GLY A 82 4.85 -14.26 -21.91
N PRO A 83 3.89 -15.21 -21.98
CA PRO A 83 4.16 -16.60 -21.64
C PRO A 83 5.12 -17.25 -22.66
N GLY A 84 5.77 -18.33 -22.28
CA GLY A 84 6.77 -18.96 -23.13
C GLY A 84 7.44 -20.18 -22.53
N ILE A 85 8.63 -20.50 -23.04
CA ILE A 85 9.46 -21.60 -22.55
C ILE A 85 10.72 -21.02 -21.91
N LEU A 86 11.10 -21.54 -20.74
CA LEU A 86 12.34 -21.17 -20.08
C LEU A 86 13.56 -21.63 -20.88
N ILE A 87 14.50 -20.71 -21.06
CA ILE A 87 15.83 -20.88 -21.63
C ILE A 87 16.86 -20.24 -20.69
N ASN A 88 18.15 -20.56 -20.86
CA ASN A 88 19.25 -19.96 -20.09
C ASN A 88 19.10 -20.02 -18.55
N SER A 89 18.33 -21.00 -18.06
CA SER A 89 17.89 -21.19 -16.66
C SER A 89 18.23 -22.58 -16.12
N ASP A 90 19.26 -23.22 -16.67
CA ASP A 90 19.80 -24.52 -16.25
C ASP A 90 18.72 -25.60 -16.10
N PHE A 91 18.53 -26.11 -14.88
CA PHE A 91 17.59 -27.19 -14.54
C PHE A 91 16.11 -26.81 -14.73
N LEU A 92 15.80 -25.54 -15.01
CA LEU A 92 14.45 -25.08 -15.33
C LEU A 92 14.17 -24.99 -16.84
N ASN A 93 15.19 -25.18 -17.69
CA ASN A 93 15.03 -25.10 -19.14
C ASN A 93 13.94 -26.06 -19.65
N GLY A 94 13.16 -25.60 -20.63
CA GLY A 94 12.05 -26.38 -21.21
C GLY A 94 10.73 -26.28 -20.46
N LEU A 95 10.69 -25.73 -19.25
CA LEU A 95 9.44 -25.50 -18.51
C LEU A 95 8.65 -24.34 -19.10
N LYS A 96 7.31 -24.46 -19.07
CA LYS A 96 6.39 -23.39 -19.44
C LYS A 96 6.37 -22.28 -18.38
N ALA A 97 6.49 -21.04 -18.82
CA ALA A 97 6.33 -19.83 -18.02
C ALA A 97 5.02 -19.11 -18.38
N PRO A 98 4.26 -18.60 -17.40
CA PRO A 98 4.54 -18.61 -15.95
C PRO A 98 4.12 -19.91 -15.22
N GLU A 99 3.39 -20.82 -15.86
CA GLU A 99 2.70 -21.95 -15.19
C GLU A 99 3.62 -22.90 -14.40
N ASN A 100 4.23 -23.88 -15.07
CA ASN A 100 4.99 -24.96 -14.44
C ASN A 100 6.28 -24.43 -13.79
N SER A 101 6.91 -23.45 -14.44
CA SER A 101 8.15 -22.83 -13.98
C SER A 101 8.04 -22.19 -12.60
N ILE A 102 6.95 -21.48 -12.29
CA ILE A 102 6.76 -20.84 -10.98
C ILE A 102 6.64 -21.91 -9.89
N SER A 103 5.81 -22.93 -10.10
CA SER A 103 5.59 -23.99 -9.12
C SER A 103 6.87 -24.77 -8.82
N GLU A 104 7.65 -25.12 -9.84
CA GLU A 104 8.91 -25.84 -9.65
C GLU A 104 9.98 -24.96 -8.98
N THR A 105 10.06 -23.69 -9.35
CA THR A 105 11.00 -22.74 -8.72
C THR A 105 10.71 -22.55 -7.24
N ILE A 106 9.43 -22.38 -6.86
CA ILE A 106 9.01 -22.28 -5.46
C ILE A 106 9.44 -23.53 -4.68
N LYS A 107 9.15 -24.72 -5.22
CA LYS A 107 9.50 -25.99 -4.60
C LYS A 107 11.00 -26.13 -4.33
N ILE A 108 11.83 -25.68 -5.27
CA ILE A 108 13.29 -25.72 -5.14
C ILE A 108 13.78 -24.72 -4.08
N LEU A 109 13.24 -23.49 -4.08
CA LEU A 109 13.60 -22.47 -3.09
C LEU A 109 13.22 -22.89 -1.67
N GLU A 110 12.04 -23.47 -1.48
CA GLU A 110 11.58 -23.98 -0.19
C GLU A 110 12.40 -25.18 0.29
N LYS A 111 12.67 -26.15 -0.59
CA LYS A 111 13.53 -27.31 -0.28
C LYS A 111 14.93 -26.89 0.17
N LYS A 112 15.49 -25.85 -0.46
CA LYS A 112 16.81 -25.29 -0.11
C LYS A 112 16.76 -24.30 1.06
N LYS A 113 15.59 -24.00 1.61
CA LYS A 113 15.38 -22.98 2.66
C LYS A 113 15.88 -21.58 2.27
N LEU A 114 15.77 -21.24 0.98
CA LEU A 114 16.20 -19.95 0.41
C LEU A 114 15.03 -18.96 0.25
N GLY A 115 13.80 -19.42 0.48
CA GLY A 115 12.60 -18.60 0.40
C GLY A 115 11.36 -19.41 0.77
N LYS A 116 10.21 -18.73 0.79
CA LYS A 116 8.89 -19.32 1.01
C LYS A 116 7.87 -18.68 0.08
N LYS A 117 6.83 -19.43 -0.32
CA LYS A 117 5.71 -18.85 -1.07
C LYS A 117 5.01 -17.77 -0.25
N GLN A 118 4.69 -16.66 -0.91
CA GLN A 118 3.90 -15.57 -0.33
C GLN A 118 2.85 -15.12 -1.34
N ILE A 119 1.65 -14.83 -0.85
CA ILE A 119 0.55 -14.24 -1.62
C ILE A 119 0.48 -12.76 -1.24
N ASN A 120 0.55 -11.88 -2.23
CA ASN A 120 0.51 -10.43 -2.04
C ASN A 120 -0.69 -9.84 -2.76
N PHE A 121 -1.24 -8.76 -2.20
CA PHE A 121 -2.34 -8.01 -2.78
C PHE A 121 -1.87 -6.60 -3.15
N ARG A 122 -2.38 -6.10 -4.28
CA ARG A 122 -2.22 -4.67 -4.63
C ARG A 122 -3.10 -3.78 -3.74
N LEU A 123 -4.19 -4.33 -3.21
CA LEU A 123 -5.05 -3.66 -2.25
C LEU A 123 -4.25 -3.33 -0.98
N LYS A 124 -4.36 -2.09 -0.53
CA LYS A 124 -3.76 -1.59 0.72
C LYS A 124 -4.84 -1.40 1.76
N ASP A 125 -4.42 -1.28 3.02
CA ASP A 125 -5.30 -0.89 4.10
C ASP A 125 -5.94 0.46 3.83
N TRP A 126 -7.17 0.62 4.30
CA TRP A 126 -7.92 1.85 4.13
C TRP A 126 -7.52 2.87 5.20
N GLY A 127 -6.72 3.86 4.80
CA GLY A 127 -6.46 5.04 5.62
C GLY A 127 -7.70 5.93 5.71
N VAL A 128 -8.44 5.84 6.82
CA VAL A 128 -9.68 6.59 7.07
C VAL A 128 -9.46 7.97 7.71
N SER A 129 -8.28 8.26 8.23
CA SER A 129 -8.00 9.50 8.97
C SER A 129 -7.82 10.71 8.05
N ARG A 130 -8.42 11.85 8.39
CA ARG A 130 -8.33 13.10 7.63
C ARG A 130 -8.11 14.30 8.56
N GLN A 131 -7.07 15.08 8.26
CA GLN A 131 -6.75 16.35 8.92
C GLN A 131 -7.67 17.48 8.42
N ARG A 132 -8.96 17.37 8.71
CA ARG A 132 -9.99 18.35 8.33
C ARG A 132 -11.02 18.47 9.44
N TYR A 133 -11.56 19.67 9.58
CA TYR A 133 -12.66 19.92 10.52
C TYR A 133 -13.95 19.22 10.11
N TRP A 134 -14.34 19.31 8.83
CA TRP A 134 -15.65 18.83 8.38
C TRP A 134 -15.67 17.33 8.12
N GLY A 135 -15.93 16.54 9.15
CA GLY A 135 -16.11 15.10 9.11
C GLY A 135 -16.52 14.53 10.47
N CYS A 136 -16.84 13.25 10.54
CA CYS A 136 -17.13 12.60 11.82
C CYS A 136 -15.86 12.49 12.66
N PRO A 137 -15.81 13.00 13.91
CA PRO A 137 -14.66 12.78 14.78
C PRO A 137 -14.36 11.30 14.99
N ILE A 138 -13.08 10.95 15.01
CA ILE A 138 -12.64 9.58 15.28
C ILE A 138 -12.78 9.33 16.80
N PRO A 139 -13.50 8.29 17.25
CA PRO A 139 -13.79 8.06 18.67
C PRO A 139 -12.59 7.39 19.40
N ILE A 140 -11.42 8.00 19.29
CA ILE A 140 -10.18 7.63 19.98
C ILE A 140 -9.71 8.81 20.82
N ALA A 141 -9.09 8.55 21.97
CA ALA A 141 -8.32 9.52 22.72
C ALA A 141 -6.97 8.94 23.13
N TYR A 142 -6.01 9.81 23.40
CA TYR A 142 -4.64 9.48 23.74
C TYR A 142 -4.35 9.91 25.17
N ASP A 143 -3.63 9.08 25.92
CA ASP A 143 -3.09 9.50 27.21
C ASP A 143 -1.83 10.34 27.06
N LYS A 144 -1.30 10.82 28.19
CA LYS A 144 -0.06 11.62 28.24
C LYS A 144 1.16 10.90 27.65
N ASP A 145 1.13 9.56 27.57
CA ASP A 145 2.21 8.73 27.04
C ASP A 145 1.97 8.41 25.55
N GLY A 146 0.89 8.94 24.95
CA GLY A 146 0.54 8.75 23.54
C GLY A 146 -0.15 7.42 23.23
N LYS A 147 -0.58 6.66 24.23
CA LYS A 147 -1.30 5.40 24.02
C LYS A 147 -2.76 5.67 23.65
N ALA A 148 -3.23 5.03 22.59
CA ALA A 148 -4.60 5.14 22.11
C ALA A 148 -5.60 4.35 22.98
N HIS A 149 -6.74 4.97 23.29
CA HIS A 149 -7.85 4.42 24.03
C HIS A 149 -9.16 4.73 23.28
N PRO A 150 -10.10 3.79 23.15
CA PRO A 150 -11.40 4.07 22.57
C PRO A 150 -12.23 4.97 23.49
N ILE A 151 -12.96 5.91 22.91
CA ILE A 151 -13.97 6.69 23.64
C ILE A 151 -15.09 5.73 24.09
N PRO A 152 -15.50 5.74 25.39
CA PRO A 152 -16.58 4.88 25.85
C PRO A 152 -17.89 5.18 25.16
N LYS A 153 -18.74 4.16 25.02
CA LYS A 153 -20.07 4.30 24.40
C LYS A 153 -20.95 5.36 25.07
N SER A 154 -20.79 5.59 26.38
CA SER A 154 -21.53 6.61 27.13
C SER A 154 -21.14 8.05 26.77
N MET A 155 -20.01 8.25 26.09
CA MET A 155 -19.51 9.54 25.62
C MET A 155 -19.69 9.71 24.10
N LEU A 156 -20.44 8.80 23.45
CA LEU A 156 -20.80 8.93 22.05
C LEU A 156 -22.18 9.59 21.91
N PRO A 157 -22.40 10.40 20.86
CA PRO A 157 -21.42 10.76 19.83
C PRO A 157 -20.35 11.75 20.31
N VAL A 158 -19.20 11.70 19.65
CA VAL A 158 -18.22 12.79 19.75
C VAL A 158 -18.66 13.87 18.76
N GLU A 159 -19.37 14.89 19.26
CA GLU A 159 -19.84 16.00 18.44
C GLU A 159 -18.69 16.93 18.05
N LEU A 160 -18.76 17.52 16.85
CA LEU A 160 -17.81 18.55 16.44
C LEU A 160 -18.03 19.83 17.26
N PRO A 161 -16.96 20.56 17.64
CA PRO A 161 -17.10 21.84 18.30
C PRO A 161 -17.64 22.89 17.32
N GLU A 162 -18.66 23.64 17.73
CA GLU A 162 -19.24 24.73 16.93
C GLU A 162 -18.43 26.03 17.07
N ASN A 163 -18.62 26.95 16.10
CA ASN A 163 -18.07 28.32 16.14
C ASN A 163 -16.53 28.41 16.29
N ILE A 164 -15.81 27.50 15.64
CA ILE A 164 -14.35 27.51 15.64
C ILE A 164 -13.77 28.37 14.50
N ASP A 165 -12.54 28.85 14.68
CA ASP A 165 -11.78 29.50 13.62
C ASP A 165 -11.21 28.46 12.65
N LEU A 166 -11.59 28.57 11.38
CA LEU A 166 -11.09 27.70 10.31
C LEU A 166 -9.86 28.28 9.60
N ASN A 167 -9.52 29.54 9.86
CA ASN A 167 -8.36 30.22 9.25
C ASN A 167 -7.06 29.91 10.00
N VAL A 168 -6.81 28.65 10.31
CA VAL A 168 -5.59 28.19 10.97
C VAL A 168 -4.73 27.34 10.05
N LYS A 169 -3.43 27.28 10.33
CA LYS A 169 -2.51 26.36 9.65
C LYS A 169 -2.64 24.97 10.29
N GLY A 170 -2.92 23.94 9.48
CA GLY A 170 -3.08 22.57 9.96
C GLY A 170 -4.53 22.21 10.25
N ASN A 171 -4.77 21.24 11.13
CA ASN A 171 -6.11 20.79 11.48
C ASN A 171 -6.76 21.76 12.48
N PRO A 172 -7.92 22.38 12.18
CA PRO A 172 -8.58 23.31 13.10
C PRO A 172 -8.87 22.74 14.49
N LEU A 173 -9.11 21.44 14.58
CA LEU A 173 -9.42 20.75 15.84
C LEU A 173 -8.24 20.66 16.80
N ASP A 174 -7.00 20.76 16.31
CA ASP A 174 -5.80 20.77 17.16
C ASP A 174 -5.79 21.92 18.16
N SER A 175 -6.35 23.07 17.76
CA SER A 175 -6.40 24.30 18.56
C SER A 175 -7.51 24.30 19.62
N GLN A 176 -8.45 23.35 19.55
CA GLN A 176 -9.66 23.35 20.36
C GLN A 176 -9.45 22.62 21.69
N ASN A 177 -8.61 23.15 22.58
CA ASN A 177 -8.23 22.48 23.84
C ASN A 177 -9.42 22.05 24.70
N ASN A 178 -10.46 22.89 24.81
CA ASN A 178 -11.66 22.58 25.61
C ASN A 178 -12.45 21.39 25.05
N TRP A 179 -12.41 21.20 23.72
CA TRP A 179 -13.02 20.06 23.06
C TRP A 179 -12.08 18.86 23.05
N ARG A 180 -10.79 19.07 22.81
CA ARG A 180 -9.81 17.98 22.68
C ARG A 180 -9.57 17.29 24.02
N GLU A 181 -9.55 18.03 25.12
CA GLU A 181 -9.27 17.49 26.45
C GLU A 181 -10.52 16.85 27.08
N ILE A 182 -10.38 15.62 27.56
CA ILE A 182 -11.42 14.91 28.29
C ILE A 182 -10.86 14.28 29.56
N ASN A 183 -11.74 14.05 30.53
CA ASN A 183 -11.44 13.26 31.72
C ASN A 183 -12.18 11.92 31.63
N LEU A 184 -11.43 10.83 31.71
CA LEU A 184 -11.95 9.47 31.79
C LEU A 184 -11.37 8.80 33.03
N ASP A 185 -12.23 8.36 33.95
CA ASP A 185 -11.84 7.68 35.19
C ASP A 185 -10.76 8.44 36.00
N GLY A 186 -10.90 9.77 36.06
CA GLY A 186 -9.95 10.66 36.75
C GLY A 186 -8.62 10.88 36.00
N LYS A 187 -8.47 10.34 34.80
CA LYS A 187 -7.31 10.56 33.93
C LYS A 187 -7.64 11.53 32.80
N LYS A 188 -6.74 12.49 32.60
CA LYS A 188 -6.77 13.42 31.48
C LYS A 188 -6.29 12.72 30.20
N LEU A 189 -7.11 12.78 29.15
CA LEU A 189 -6.85 12.24 27.82
C LEU A 189 -7.12 13.33 26.76
N PHE A 190 -6.60 13.13 25.56
CA PHE A 190 -6.74 14.04 24.42
C PHE A 190 -7.40 13.32 23.24
N ARG A 191 -8.57 13.77 22.79
CA ARG A 191 -9.27 13.23 21.62
C ARG A 191 -8.38 13.26 20.38
N GLU A 192 -8.56 12.26 19.52
CA GLU A 192 -8.13 12.33 18.12
C GLU A 192 -8.79 13.55 17.47
N THR A 193 -7.99 14.32 16.75
CA THR A 193 -8.42 15.56 16.11
C THR A 193 -8.71 15.34 14.63
N ASP A 194 -8.21 14.24 14.05
CA ASP A 194 -8.60 13.83 12.72
C ASP A 194 -10.07 13.38 12.68
N THR A 195 -10.66 13.56 11.51
CA THR A 195 -12.02 13.10 11.20
C THR A 195 -12.00 11.93 10.23
N LEU A 196 -13.04 11.12 10.26
CA LEU A 196 -13.24 10.04 9.32
C LEU A 196 -13.41 10.57 7.90
N ASP A 197 -12.84 9.83 6.95
CA ASP A 197 -13.04 10.02 5.53
C ASP A 197 -14.54 9.91 5.15
N THR A 198 -14.97 10.72 4.19
CA THR A 198 -16.38 10.78 3.78
C THR A 198 -16.90 9.43 3.29
N PHE A 199 -16.04 8.57 2.72
CA PHE A 199 -16.46 7.25 2.26
C PHE A 199 -16.96 6.36 3.40
N VAL A 200 -16.47 6.56 4.64
CA VAL A 200 -16.96 5.82 5.82
C VAL A 200 -18.46 5.96 5.99
N CYS A 201 -19.02 7.16 5.80
CA CYS A 201 -20.46 7.37 5.92
C CYS A 201 -21.23 6.74 4.73
N SER A 202 -20.68 6.83 3.52
CA SER A 202 -21.30 6.25 2.32
C SER A 202 -21.17 4.72 2.22
N SER A 203 -20.32 4.08 3.02
CA SER A 203 -20.15 2.62 3.00
C SER A 203 -21.31 1.86 3.63
N TRP A 204 -22.22 2.52 4.35
CA TRP A 204 -23.30 1.83 5.07
C TRP A 204 -24.65 2.57 5.10
N TYR A 205 -24.76 3.77 4.50
CA TYR A 205 -26.02 4.55 4.50
C TYR A 205 -27.23 3.77 3.95
N TYR A 206 -27.02 2.88 2.98
CA TYR A 206 -28.09 2.05 2.41
C TYR A 206 -28.70 1.08 3.44
N LEU A 207 -27.91 0.61 4.42
CA LEU A 207 -28.43 -0.16 5.56
C LEU A 207 -29.25 0.72 6.51
N ARG A 208 -28.82 1.99 6.70
CA ARG A 208 -29.53 2.93 7.57
C ARG A 208 -30.93 3.26 7.05
N PHE A 209 -31.14 3.28 5.74
CA PHE A 209 -32.48 3.46 5.16
C PHE A 209 -33.47 2.34 5.49
N CYS A 210 -33.00 1.13 5.81
CA CYS A 210 -33.86 0.03 6.21
C CYS A 210 -34.36 0.15 7.66
N SER A 211 -33.74 1.00 8.49
CA SER A 211 -34.14 1.26 9.88
C SER A 211 -33.87 2.72 10.26
N PRO A 212 -34.63 3.67 9.67
CA PRO A 212 -34.53 5.06 10.05
C PRO A 212 -35.15 5.24 11.45
N PRO A 213 -34.53 6.01 12.35
CA PRO A 213 -35.11 6.25 13.66
C PRO A 213 -36.43 7.02 13.50
N GLN A 214 -37.46 6.60 14.23
CA GLN A 214 -38.83 7.13 14.14
C GLN A 214 -38.98 8.62 14.51
N LYS A 215 -37.90 9.29 14.97
CA LYS A 215 -37.85 10.72 15.31
C LYS A 215 -36.76 11.47 14.54
N VAL A 216 -36.92 11.61 13.22
CA VAL A 216 -36.22 12.68 12.49
C VAL A 216 -37.29 13.53 11.84
N ASN A 217 -37.65 14.61 12.53
CA ASN A 217 -38.37 15.72 11.94
C ASN A 217 -37.42 16.34 10.90
N MET A 218 -37.57 15.96 9.63
CA MET A 218 -36.82 16.57 8.53
C MET A 218 -37.33 17.99 8.30
N ASP A 219 -36.85 18.94 9.10
CA ASP A 219 -36.98 20.35 8.76
C ASP A 219 -35.97 20.68 7.65
N LEU A 220 -36.45 20.56 6.41
CA LEU A 220 -35.71 20.64 5.14
C LEU A 220 -35.13 22.04 4.80
N LYS A 221 -34.94 22.92 5.78
CA LYS A 221 -34.48 24.31 5.54
C LYS A 221 -33.00 24.59 5.77
N ARG A 222 -32.16 23.61 6.10
CA ARG A 222 -30.70 23.82 6.17
C ARG A 222 -29.94 22.68 5.52
N LYS A 223 -29.48 22.95 4.28
CA LYS A 223 -28.37 22.36 3.53
C LYS A 223 -28.19 20.83 3.62
N ILE A 224 -28.32 20.19 2.47
CA ILE A 224 -27.94 18.78 2.21
C ILE A 224 -26.66 18.42 2.98
N LEU A 225 -26.84 17.76 4.12
CA LEU A 225 -25.78 17.19 4.93
C LEU A 225 -25.86 15.70 4.67
N ILE A 226 -24.89 15.18 3.92
CA ILE A 226 -24.66 13.74 3.83
C ILE A 226 -24.32 13.28 5.23
N ILE A 227 -25.38 12.82 5.93
CA ILE A 227 -25.43 11.93 7.08
C ILE A 227 -24.13 11.97 7.87
N GLY A 228 -24.07 12.91 8.82
CA GLY A 228 -23.15 12.79 9.95
C GLY A 228 -23.34 11.41 10.56
N CYS A 229 -22.24 10.66 10.70
CA CYS A 229 -22.21 9.49 11.54
C CYS A 229 -22.82 9.85 12.90
N LEU A 230 -23.67 8.92 13.37
CA LEU A 230 -24.45 9.03 14.60
C LEU A 230 -23.62 9.38 15.83
#